data_AF-B4XVQ0-F1
#
_entry.id   AF-B4XVQ0-F1
#
_cell.length_a   1.000
_cell.length_b   1.000
_cell.length_c   1.000
_cell.angle_alpha   90.00
_cell.angle_beta   90.00
_cell.angle_gamma   90.00
#
_symmetry.space_group_name_H-M   'P 1'
#
loop_
_entity.id
_entity.type
_entity.pdbx_description
1 polymer ?
#
loop_
_entity_poly.entity_id
_entity_poly.type
_entity_poly.pdbx_seq_one_letter_code
_entity_poly.pdbx_strand_id
1 'polypeptide(L)'
;MKKKRGKNKRLSSGPPAQPKTMKCSNAKRHMTEEPHGHTDAAVKSPFLKKCQEAGLLTELFEHILENMDSVHGRLVDETASESDYEGIETLLFDCGLFKDTLRKFQEVIKSKACEWEERQRQMKQQLEALADLQQSLCSFQENGDLDCSSSTSGSLLPPEDHQ
;
A
#
# COMPACT_ATOMS: atom_id res chain seq x y z
N MET A 1 -1.08 63.97 21.34
CA MET A 1 -0.57 63.21 20.18
C MET A 1 0.12 61.93 20.69
N LYS A 2 -0.39 60.74 20.36
CA LYS A 2 0.16 59.42 20.76
C LYS A 2 0.59 58.64 19.51
N LYS A 3 1.85 58.20 19.47
CA LYS A 3 2.44 57.29 18.47
C LYS A 3 1.94 55.86 18.65
N LYS A 4 1.71 55.11 17.55
CA LYS A 4 2.20 53.71 17.43
C LYS A 4 2.17 53.18 15.98
N ARG A 5 3.32 52.67 15.56
CA ARG A 5 3.61 51.99 14.27
C ARG A 5 2.83 50.69 14.13
N GLY A 6 2.13 50.50 13.01
CA GLY A 6 1.60 49.22 12.55
C GLY A 6 2.64 48.49 11.69
N LYS A 7 2.83 47.20 11.98
CA LYS A 7 3.90 46.32 11.49
C LYS A 7 3.38 45.48 10.31
N ASN A 8 4.15 45.39 9.22
CA ASN A 8 3.81 44.65 8.00
C ASN A 8 3.55 43.15 8.27
N LYS A 9 2.45 42.62 7.72
CA LYS A 9 2.09 41.20 7.74
C LYS A 9 2.72 40.53 6.50
N ARG A 10 3.82 39.80 6.69
CA ARG A 10 4.38 38.92 5.64
C ARG A 10 3.55 37.63 5.63
N LEU A 11 2.99 37.29 4.47
CA LEU A 11 2.41 35.99 4.17
C LEU A 11 3.57 34.99 4.09
N SER A 12 3.63 34.06 5.06
CA SER A 12 4.56 32.94 5.02
C SER A 12 3.91 31.81 4.22
N SER A 13 4.32 31.66 2.96
CA SER A 13 4.11 30.45 2.17
C SER A 13 4.91 29.30 2.79
N GLY A 14 4.25 28.38 3.49
CA GLY A 14 4.86 27.12 3.95
C GLY A 14 4.81 26.03 2.86
N PRO A 15 5.76 25.08 2.83
CA PRO A 15 5.80 24.01 1.81
C PRO A 15 4.73 22.93 2.07
N PRO A 16 4.39 22.10 1.07
CA PRO A 16 3.34 21.10 1.20
C PRO A 16 3.77 20.01 2.19
N ALA A 17 2.84 19.65 3.07
CA ALA A 17 3.03 18.64 4.09
C ALA A 17 3.42 17.30 3.46
N GLN A 18 4.49 16.68 3.97
CA GLN A 18 4.88 15.32 3.59
C GLN A 18 3.81 14.30 4.02
N PRO A 19 3.64 13.18 3.29
CA PRO A 19 2.69 12.15 3.66
C PRO A 19 3.13 11.52 4.98
N LYS A 20 2.23 11.54 5.97
CA LYS A 20 2.41 10.82 7.23
C LYS A 20 2.58 9.33 6.93
N THR A 21 3.71 8.74 7.31
CA THR A 21 3.86 7.28 7.38
C THR A 21 2.83 6.74 8.37
N MET A 22 1.70 6.23 7.87
CA MET A 22 0.71 5.56 8.69
C MET A 22 1.18 4.14 8.97
N LYS A 23 1.27 3.79 10.26
CA LYS A 23 1.61 2.44 10.70
C LYS A 23 0.53 1.48 10.24
N CYS A 24 0.96 0.41 9.58
CA CYS A 24 0.08 -0.66 9.16
C CYS A 24 -0.67 -1.22 10.39
N SER A 25 -1.99 -1.29 10.29
CA SER A 25 -2.85 -1.70 11.40
C SER A 25 -2.56 -3.15 11.77
N ASN A 26 -2.00 -3.36 12.97
CA ASN A 26 -1.93 -4.68 13.60
C ASN A 26 -3.36 -5.12 13.96
N ALA A 27 -4.07 -5.72 13.00
CA ALA A 27 -5.30 -6.43 13.28
C ALA A 27 -4.95 -7.68 14.10
N LYS A 28 -4.87 -7.51 15.42
CA LYS A 28 -4.71 -8.57 16.39
C LYS A 28 -6.02 -9.35 16.42
N ARG A 29 -6.21 -10.26 15.45
CA ARG A 29 -7.29 -11.25 15.52
C ARG A 29 -6.96 -12.17 16.69
N HIS A 30 -7.71 -12.03 17.78
CA HIS A 30 -7.73 -13.00 18.86
C HIS A 30 -8.18 -14.32 18.24
N MET A 31 -7.26 -15.27 18.08
CA MET A 31 -7.60 -16.63 17.69
C MET A 31 -8.07 -17.32 18.97
N THR A 32 -9.39 -17.31 19.21
CA THR A 32 -9.98 -18.26 20.15
C THR A 32 -9.82 -19.64 19.52
N GLU A 33 -9.04 -20.51 20.15
CA GLU A 33 -8.93 -21.91 19.74
C GLU A 33 -10.31 -22.56 19.84
N GLU A 34 -10.90 -22.86 18.69
CA GLU A 34 -12.05 -23.75 18.55
C GLU A 34 -11.63 -24.96 17.69
N PRO A 35 -12.24 -26.14 17.90
CA PRO A 35 -11.68 -27.40 17.45
C PRO A 35 -11.66 -27.54 15.93
N HIS A 36 -10.48 -27.96 15.45
CA HIS A 36 -10.11 -28.20 14.06
C HIS A 36 -11.03 -29.23 13.36
N GLY A 37 -11.57 -28.82 12.21
CA GLY A 37 -12.16 -29.75 11.25
C GLY A 37 -12.58 -29.04 9.97
N HIS A 38 -11.77 -29.14 8.92
CA HIS A 38 -12.12 -28.88 7.51
C HIS A 38 -12.20 -27.42 6.99
N THR A 39 -12.57 -26.41 7.77
CA THR A 39 -12.69 -25.03 7.24
C THR A 39 -11.33 -24.36 6.98
N ASP A 40 -10.32 -24.73 7.78
CA ASP A 40 -9.02 -24.04 7.78
C ASP A 40 -8.14 -24.41 6.58
N ALA A 41 -8.23 -25.66 6.10
CA ALA A 41 -7.44 -26.14 4.97
C ALA A 41 -7.82 -25.46 3.64
N ALA A 42 -9.12 -25.17 3.46
CA ALA A 42 -9.64 -24.52 2.26
C ALA A 42 -9.14 -23.07 2.10
N VAL A 43 -8.82 -22.38 3.20
CA VAL A 43 -8.27 -21.01 3.20
C VAL A 43 -6.74 -21.02 3.21
N LYS A 44 -6.11 -21.99 3.87
CA LYS A 44 -4.65 -22.12 3.97
C LYS A 44 -3.99 -22.53 2.65
N SER A 45 -4.58 -23.45 1.90
CA SER A 45 -4.06 -23.89 0.59
C SER A 45 -3.91 -22.76 -0.43
N PRO A 46 -4.93 -21.93 -0.72
CA PRO A 46 -4.81 -20.84 -1.67
C PRO A 46 -3.85 -19.74 -1.19
N PHE A 47 -3.74 -19.53 0.13
CA PHE A 47 -2.74 -18.63 0.70
C PHE A 47 -1.32 -19.13 0.43
N LEU A 48 -1.04 -20.40 0.73
CA LEU A 48 0.26 -21.02 0.46
C LEU A 48 0.61 -20.97 -1.03
N LYS A 49 -0.36 -21.22 -1.91
CA LYS A 49 -0.16 -21.08 -3.36
C LYS A 49 0.24 -19.66 -3.75
N LYS A 50 -0.42 -18.63 -3.20
CA LYS A 50 -0.03 -17.23 -3.42
C LYS A 50 1.36 -16.92 -2.89
N CYS A 51 1.73 -17.44 -1.72
CA CYS A 51 3.10 -17.31 -1.20
C CYS A 51 4.13 -17.99 -2.11
N GLN A 52 3.80 -19.15 -2.68
CA GLN A 52 4.64 -19.84 -3.65
C GLN A 52 4.84 -18.99 -4.91
N GLU A 53 3.75 -18.50 -5.51
CA GLU A 53 3.78 -17.66 -6.72
C GLU A 53 4.55 -16.35 -6.50
N ALA A 54 4.50 -15.80 -5.28
CA ALA A 54 5.24 -14.61 -4.89
C ALA A 54 6.74 -14.88 -4.57
N GLY A 55 7.22 -16.11 -4.70
CA GLY A 55 8.58 -16.53 -4.36
C GLY A 55 8.88 -16.58 -2.85
N LEU A 56 7.88 -16.29 -2.02
CA LEU A 56 8.04 -16.18 -0.56
C LEU A 56 8.38 -17.52 0.08
N LEU A 57 7.78 -18.62 -0.39
CA LEU A 57 8.12 -19.95 0.13
C LEU A 57 9.52 -20.39 -0.27
N THR A 58 9.98 -20.03 -1.47
CA THR A 58 11.35 -20.32 -1.92
C THR A 58 12.36 -19.61 -1.02
N GLU A 59 12.18 -18.30 -0.80
CA GLU A 59 13.02 -17.50 0.10
C GLU A 59 13.01 -18.05 1.54
N LEU A 60 11.84 -18.50 2.03
CA LEU A 60 11.72 -19.15 3.33
C LEU A 60 12.56 -20.43 3.41
N PHE A 61 12.43 -21.33 2.44
CA PHE A 61 13.16 -22.60 2.45
C PHE A 61 14.65 -22.42 2.24
N GLU A 62 15.07 -21.50 1.39
CA GLU A 62 16.48 -21.13 1.23
C GLU A 62 17.08 -20.66 2.56
N HIS A 63 16.37 -19.79 3.30
CA HIS A 63 16.84 -19.35 4.61
C HIS A 63 16.88 -20.48 5.65
N ILE A 64 15.92 -21.41 5.63
CA ILE A 64 15.96 -22.60 6.50
C ILE A 64 17.18 -23.46 6.17
N LEU A 65 17.45 -23.71 4.89
CA LEU A 65 18.60 -24.49 4.43
C LEU A 65 19.91 -23.84 4.84
N GLU A 66 20.07 -22.53 4.60
CA GLU A 66 21.25 -21.77 5.00
C GLU A 66 21.51 -21.84 6.51
N ASN A 67 20.47 -21.72 7.33
CA ASN A 67 20.62 -21.85 8.78
C ASN A 67 20.95 -23.29 9.20
N MET A 68 20.39 -24.31 8.53
CA MET A 68 20.71 -25.71 8.80
C MET A 68 22.16 -26.02 8.43
N ASP A 69 22.66 -25.52 7.31
CA ASP A 69 24.05 -25.63 6.90
C ASP A 69 24.99 -24.96 7.92
N SER A 70 24.58 -23.82 8.48
CA SER A 70 25.30 -23.15 9.56
C SER A 70 25.34 -23.95 10.86
N VAL A 71 24.24 -24.62 11.24
CA VAL A 71 24.20 -25.50 12.40
C VAL A 71 25.08 -26.73 12.17
N HIS A 72 24.97 -27.36 11.00
CA HIS A 72 25.80 -28.50 10.63
C HIS A 72 27.29 -28.14 10.62
N GLY A 73 27.66 -27.00 10.03
CA GLY A 73 29.03 -26.50 10.00
C GLY A 73 29.64 -26.34 11.39
N ARG A 74 28.87 -25.83 12.36
CA ARG A 74 29.30 -25.72 13.76
C ARG A 74 29.39 -27.08 14.46
N LEU A 75 28.53 -28.03 14.09
CA LEU A 75 28.53 -29.38 14.67
C LEU A 75 29.74 -30.22 14.25
N VAL A 76 30.18 -30.06 12.99
CA VAL A 76 31.34 -30.80 12.45
C VAL A 76 32.68 -30.09 12.70
N ASP A 77 32.65 -28.91 13.30
CA ASP A 77 33.86 -28.16 13.64
C ASP A 77 34.60 -28.84 14.80
N GLU A 78 35.80 -29.34 14.53
CA GLU A 78 36.66 -29.97 15.53
C GLU A 78 37.10 -29.01 16.64
N THR A 79 36.95 -27.70 16.42
CA THR A 79 37.25 -26.64 17.39
C THR A 79 36.02 -26.14 18.17
N ALA A 80 34.85 -26.75 17.97
CA ALA A 80 33.60 -26.35 18.62
C ALA A 80 33.71 -26.38 20.16
N SER A 81 33.28 -25.29 20.79
CA SER A 81 33.22 -25.13 22.24
C SER A 81 31.94 -25.73 22.83
N GLU A 82 31.91 -25.96 24.14
CA GLU A 82 30.69 -26.38 24.85
C GLU A 82 29.52 -25.41 24.63
N SER A 83 29.80 -24.09 24.58
CA SER A 83 28.79 -23.08 24.25
C SER A 83 28.24 -23.18 22.82
N ASP A 84 29.03 -23.69 21.87
CA ASP A 84 28.53 -23.92 20.52
C ASP A 84 27.49 -25.04 20.51
N TYR A 85 27.70 -26.09 21.31
CA TYR A 85 26.73 -27.18 21.46
C TYR A 85 25.43 -26.72 22.15
N GLU A 86 25.49 -25.86 23.17
CA GLU A 86 24.29 -25.26 23.79
C GLU A 86 23.51 -24.39 22.78
N GLY A 87 24.25 -23.63 21.95
CA GLY A 87 23.66 -22.86 20.85
C GLY A 87 23.00 -23.75 19.80
N ILE A 88 23.65 -24.85 19.42
CA ILE A 88 23.09 -25.86 18.50
C ILE A 88 21.86 -26.52 19.11
N GLU A 89 21.88 -26.84 20.41
CA GLU A 89 20.75 -27.43 21.11
C GLU A 89 19.51 -26.54 21.02
N THR A 90 19.68 -25.25 21.33
CA THR A 90 18.62 -24.24 21.25
C THR A 90 18.09 -24.10 19.81
N LEU A 91 18.97 -24.11 18.80
CA LEU A 91 18.56 -23.94 17.40
C LEU A 91 17.81 -25.17 16.87
N LEU A 92 18.26 -26.38 17.20
CA LEU A 92 17.77 -27.63 16.62
C LEU A 92 16.66 -28.27 17.47
N PHE A 93 16.88 -28.48 18.77
CA PHE A 93 15.94 -29.20 19.64
C PHE A 93 14.82 -28.31 20.16
N ASP A 94 15.10 -27.06 20.52
CA ASP A 94 14.05 -26.09 20.90
C ASP A 94 13.32 -25.49 19.69
N CYS A 95 13.66 -25.96 18.48
CA CYS A 95 13.16 -25.45 17.21
C CYS A 95 13.39 -23.94 17.05
N GLY A 96 14.44 -23.38 17.68
CA GLY A 96 14.75 -21.95 17.64
C GLY A 96 14.92 -21.45 16.21
N LEU A 97 15.64 -22.21 15.38
CA LEU A 97 15.84 -21.93 13.96
C LEU A 97 14.51 -21.74 13.22
N PHE A 98 13.58 -22.68 13.40
CA PHE A 98 12.27 -22.62 12.75
C PHE A 98 11.42 -21.47 13.29
N LYS A 99 11.40 -21.26 14.61
CA LYS A 99 10.63 -20.19 15.26
C LYS A 99 11.08 -18.81 14.75
N ASP A 100 12.39 -18.57 14.67
CA ASP A 100 12.94 -17.30 14.22
C ASP A 100 12.72 -17.09 12.73
N THR A 101 12.93 -18.13 11.93
CA THR A 101 12.73 -18.08 10.48
C THR A 101 11.25 -17.83 10.14
N LEU A 102 10.33 -18.53 10.79
CA LEU A 102 8.88 -18.31 10.61
C LEU A 102 8.43 -16.93 11.11
N ARG A 103 9.03 -16.40 12.17
CA ARG A 103 8.74 -15.04 12.65
C ARG A 103 9.13 -14.00 11.59
N LYS A 104 10.35 -14.08 11.06
CA LYS A 104 10.82 -13.21 9.97
C LYS A 104 9.92 -13.33 8.74
N PHE A 105 9.54 -14.55 8.38
CA PHE A 105 8.63 -14.80 7.27
C PHE A 105 7.27 -14.12 7.43
N GLN A 106 6.68 -14.21 8.63
CA GLN A 106 5.44 -13.52 8.95
C GLN A 106 5.58 -11.99 8.84
N GLU A 107 6.74 -11.44 9.21
CA GLU A 107 7.03 -10.02 9.08
C GLU A 107 7.11 -9.60 7.61
N VAL A 108 7.80 -10.37 6.76
CA VAL A 108 7.87 -10.12 5.31
C VAL A 108 6.48 -10.16 4.68
N ILE A 109 5.65 -11.15 5.00
CA ILE A 109 4.27 -11.23 4.50
C ILE A 109 3.48 -9.99 4.92
N LYS A 110 3.59 -9.57 6.19
CA LYS A 110 2.91 -8.37 6.68
C LYS A 110 3.38 -7.12 5.93
N SER A 111 4.69 -6.94 5.75
CA SER A 111 5.24 -5.80 5.00
C SER A 111 4.69 -5.75 3.59
N LYS A 112 4.75 -6.86 2.84
CA LYS A 112 4.22 -6.94 1.48
C LYS A 112 2.72 -6.66 1.44
N ALA A 113 1.94 -7.19 2.39
CA ALA A 113 0.51 -6.89 2.46
C ALA A 113 0.24 -5.39 2.67
N CYS A 114 0.99 -4.76 3.56
CA CYS A 114 0.90 -3.32 3.81
C CYS A 114 1.25 -2.47 2.58
N GLU A 115 2.32 -2.85 1.86
CA GLU A 115 2.73 -2.18 0.62
C GLU A 115 1.64 -2.27 -0.46
N TRP A 116 1.03 -3.45 -0.60
CA TRP A 116 -0.09 -3.66 -1.52
C TRP A 116 -1.31 -2.83 -1.15
N GLU A 117 -1.69 -2.80 0.14
CA GLU A 117 -2.81 -1.98 0.62
C GLU A 117 -2.59 -0.49 0.35
N GLU A 118 -1.37 0.01 0.56
CA GLU A 118 -1.05 1.40 0.33
C GLU A 118 -1.07 1.74 -1.17
N ARG A 119 -0.52 0.88 -2.01
CA ARG A 119 -0.60 1.04 -3.47
C ARG A 119 -2.04 1.03 -3.96
N GLN A 120 -2.88 0.14 -3.43
CA GLN A 120 -4.31 0.10 -3.75
C GLN A 120 -5.02 1.39 -3.34
N ARG A 121 -4.72 1.93 -2.16
CA ARG A 121 -5.27 3.21 -1.69
C ARG A 121 -4.91 4.37 -2.62
N GLN A 122 -3.65 4.44 -3.04
CA GLN A 122 -3.17 5.48 -3.96
C GLN A 122 -3.88 5.39 -5.32
N MET A 123 -4.02 4.20 -5.88
CA MET A 123 -4.77 4.01 -7.14
C MET A 123 -6.23 4.43 -7.00
N LYS A 124 -6.88 4.12 -5.87
CA LYS A 124 -8.27 4.53 -5.61
C LYS A 124 -8.40 6.06 -5.57
N GLN A 125 -7.48 6.75 -4.91
CA GLN A 125 -7.48 8.22 -4.86
C GLN A 125 -7.28 8.85 -6.25
N GLN A 126 -6.42 8.27 -7.08
CA GLN A 126 -6.25 8.72 -8.46
C GLN A 126 -7.53 8.53 -9.29
N LEU A 127 -8.22 7.41 -9.11
CA LEU A 127 -9.49 7.14 -9.79
C LEU A 127 -10.57 8.14 -9.38
N GLU A 128 -10.66 8.48 -8.09
CA GLU A 128 -11.60 9.47 -7.56
C GLU A 128 -11.31 10.87 -8.11
N ALA A 129 -10.04 11.29 -8.11
CA ALA A 129 -9.64 12.58 -8.69
C ALA A 129 -9.95 12.68 -10.20
N LEU A 130 -9.82 11.59 -10.94
CA LEU A 130 -10.21 11.54 -12.36
C LEU A 130 -11.72 11.65 -12.55
N ALA A 131 -12.51 11.00 -11.69
CA ALA A 131 -13.97 11.09 -11.72
C ALA A 131 -14.45 12.52 -11.40
N ASP A 132 -13.86 13.17 -10.39
CA ASP A 132 -14.13 14.56 -10.04
C ASP A 132 -13.81 15.52 -11.19
N LEU A 133 -12.68 15.30 -11.87
CA LEU A 133 -12.29 16.09 -13.04
C LEU A 133 -13.29 15.91 -14.19
N GLN A 134 -13.71 14.67 -14.46
CA GLN A 134 -14.71 14.41 -15.48
C GLN A 134 -16.03 15.11 -15.16
N GLN A 135 -16.50 15.03 -13.91
CA GLN A 135 -17.73 15.71 -13.49
C GLN A 135 -17.61 17.23 -13.63
N SER A 136 -16.46 17.79 -13.24
CA SER A 136 -16.14 19.20 -13.44
C SER A 136 -16.25 19.59 -14.92
N LEU A 137 -15.59 18.84 -15.83
CA LEU A 137 -15.66 19.10 -17.28
C LEU A 137 -17.08 19.00 -17.83
N CYS A 138 -17.87 18.02 -17.41
CA CYS A 138 -19.27 17.90 -17.81
C CYS A 138 -20.10 19.12 -17.36
N SER A 139 -19.90 19.59 -16.13
CA SER A 139 -20.58 20.80 -15.63
C SER A 139 -20.16 22.10 -16.34
N PHE A 140 -18.90 22.20 -16.80
CA PHE A 140 -18.47 23.32 -17.63
C PHE A 140 -19.14 23.31 -19.01
N GLN A 141 -19.37 22.14 -19.59
CA GLN A 141 -20.03 22.00 -20.89
C GLN A 141 -21.53 22.36 -20.83
N GLU A 142 -22.23 21.94 -19.77
CA GLU A 142 -23.65 22.26 -19.57
C GLU A 142 -23.90 23.77 -19.36
N ASN A 143 -22.94 24.48 -18.76
CA ASN A 143 -23.01 25.94 -18.58
C ASN A 143 -22.58 26.75 -19.82
N GLY A 144 -22.05 26.12 -20.87
CA GLY A 144 -21.58 26.79 -22.09
C GLY A 144 -22.64 26.91 -23.19
N ASP A 145 -23.79 26.22 -23.05
CA ASP A 145 -24.83 26.15 -24.09
C ASP A 145 -25.96 27.18 -23.93
N LEU A 146 -25.81 28.15 -23.01
CA LEU A 146 -26.87 29.15 -22.74
C LEU A 146 -26.72 30.51 -23.45
N ASP A 147 -25.62 30.79 -24.15
CA ASP A 147 -25.34 32.14 -24.66
C ASP A 147 -25.06 32.24 -26.18
N CYS A 148 -25.54 31.29 -27.01
CA CYS A 148 -25.40 31.40 -28.46
C CYS A 148 -26.62 30.88 -29.25
N SER A 149 -27.82 31.38 -28.95
CA SER A 149 -28.96 31.24 -29.87
C SER A 149 -29.97 32.37 -29.73
N SER A 150 -29.71 33.49 -30.42
CA SER A 150 -30.72 34.35 -31.06
C SER A 150 -30.04 35.45 -31.90
N SER A 151 -29.46 35.08 -33.04
CA SER A 151 -29.13 36.06 -34.09
C SER A 151 -29.20 35.40 -35.47
N THR A 152 -30.42 35.13 -35.95
CA THR A 152 -30.79 35.05 -37.37
C THR A 152 -32.32 35.16 -37.40
N SER A 153 -32.94 36.16 -38.01
CA SER A 153 -33.18 36.16 -39.46
C SER A 153 -33.43 37.55 -39.99
N GLY A 154 -32.78 37.84 -41.12
CA GLY A 154 -32.98 39.06 -41.89
C GLY A 154 -34.36 39.12 -42.55
N SER A 155 -34.81 40.35 -42.75
CA SER A 155 -35.78 40.71 -43.79
C SER A 155 -35.51 42.15 -44.18
N LEU A 156 -34.64 42.33 -45.18
CA LEU A 156 -34.59 43.54 -45.98
C LEU A 156 -35.19 43.18 -47.34
N LEU A 157 -36.46 43.58 -47.52
CA LEU A 157 -37.14 43.65 -48.81
C LEU A 157 -36.32 44.51 -49.79
N PRO A 158 -36.12 44.09 -51.05
CA PRO A 158 -35.73 45.01 -52.10
C PRO A 158 -36.98 45.76 -52.62
N PRO A 159 -36.83 47.04 -53.03
CA PRO A 159 -37.91 47.76 -53.68
C PRO A 159 -38.10 47.22 -55.11
N GLU A 160 -39.34 46.94 -55.48
CA GLU A 160 -39.69 46.71 -56.88
C GLU A 160 -39.61 48.05 -57.63
N ASP A 161 -38.83 48.06 -58.70
CA ASP A 161 -38.85 49.14 -59.66
C ASP A 161 -38.79 48.58 -61.09
N HIS A 162 -39.49 49.29 -61.96
CA HIS A 162 -39.49 49.28 -63.42
C HIS A 162 -40.53 48.44 -64.18
N GLN A 163 -41.63 49.15 -64.47
CA GLN A 163 -42.02 49.66 -65.81
C GLN A 163 -42.91 48.80 -66.72
#